data_AF-A0A954V6C2-F1
#
_entry.id   AF-A0A954V6C2-F1
#
_cell.length_a   1.000
_cell.length_b   1.000
_cell.length_c   1.000
_cell.angle_alpha   90.00
_cell.angle_beta   90.00
_cell.angle_gamma   90.00
#
_symmetry.space_group_name_H-M   'P 1'
#
loop_
_entity.id
_entity.type
_entity.pdbx_description
1 polymer ?
#
loop_
_entity_poly.entity_id
_entity_poly.type
_entity_poly.pdbx_seq_one_letter_code
_entity_poly.pdbx_strand_id
1 'polypeptide(L)'
;MSAMVSVVLAWTMATSGDHPVDRILKDAQASARVAVAERCDDDTFVRRSCLDLIGRIPTEDEWRQFRDQPDRSRWIEQLVARPAFAQHMSEVWTAAWMGFANDGQADRELLRMWLQDQLQSDVPFDRIGQSLIAGRGDSAVNGPVNFVLQHGDDAGVQVARQFLGVRLDCARCHDHPFANWTQDDFAKFSRFFSLVEMTDISRGNIRVTDRLAEPDEADMPRFLNGGRPQTSQWRSELALWTIRSRSFARNFANRTWYHFMGQGIVDPPDETHSVQQASCRPLLEFLADYSRRHEFSIRDLATLICTSEAYQRSSADPITDDNAVLLFAVHPLKPLTPEQLFDSIATAYQLKPDASERREFVQSHRGNVLDQDFVLTWKYRETCQQLLDRMTTDSLPTWSGDLDSVFLRLLSRHPTPAQRELCRTHSIETVAFALLQSNEFVFSH
;
A
#
# COMPACT_ATOMS: atom_id res chain seq x y z
N MET A 1 23.44 28.82 -9.46
CA MET A 1 24.27 27.59 -9.48
C MET A 1 24.74 27.19 -8.08
N SER A 2 23.83 27.06 -7.10
CA SER A 2 24.17 26.63 -5.73
C SER A 2 23.05 25.85 -5.04
N ALA A 3 22.23 25.12 -5.82
CA ALA A 3 21.13 24.30 -5.31
C ALA A 3 21.21 22.82 -5.73
N MET A 4 22.24 22.42 -6.50
CA MET A 4 22.40 21.04 -7.01
C MET A 4 23.49 20.23 -6.30
N VAL A 5 24.15 20.78 -5.27
CA VAL A 5 25.30 20.12 -4.60
C VAL A 5 24.95 19.58 -3.21
N SER A 6 23.77 19.87 -2.66
CA SER A 6 23.40 19.42 -1.30
C SER A 6 22.65 18.09 -1.23
N VAL A 7 22.38 17.43 -2.37
CA VAL A 7 21.66 16.13 -2.41
C VAL A 7 22.60 14.92 -2.45
N VAL A 8 23.92 15.11 -2.65
CA VAL A 8 24.88 14.02 -2.85
C VAL A 8 25.72 13.68 -1.59
N LEU A 9 25.42 14.26 -0.43
CA LEU A 9 26.25 14.11 0.79
C LEU A 9 25.55 13.43 2.00
N ALA A 10 24.41 12.76 1.80
CA ALA A 10 23.79 11.92 2.85
C ALA A 10 23.98 10.40 2.66
N TRP A 11 24.57 9.97 1.54
CA TRP A 11 24.77 8.55 1.22
C TRP A 11 26.25 8.22 1.05
N THR A 12 26.97 8.32 2.16
CA THR A 12 28.30 7.71 2.32
C THR A 12 28.43 7.27 3.76
N MET A 13 27.77 6.16 4.12
CA MET A 13 28.18 5.17 5.14
C MET A 13 27.08 4.10 5.29
N ALA A 14 26.97 3.21 4.29
CA ALA A 14 26.45 1.86 4.50
C ALA A 14 27.51 0.82 4.13
N THR A 15 28.78 1.17 4.36
CA THR A 15 29.88 0.21 4.44
C THR A 15 30.35 0.23 5.89
N SER A 16 29.90 -0.77 6.66
CA SER A 16 30.25 -1.13 8.07
C SER A 16 29.26 -0.85 9.22
N GLY A 17 28.03 -0.39 8.98
CA GLY A 17 26.98 -0.30 10.01
C GLY A 17 25.76 -1.16 9.67
N ASP A 18 25.25 -1.95 10.63
CA ASP A 18 23.97 -2.66 10.50
C ASP A 18 22.85 -1.68 10.12
N HIS A 19 22.03 -2.06 9.13
CA HIS A 19 20.84 -1.29 8.74
C HIS A 19 19.90 -1.09 9.95
N PRO A 20 19.36 0.12 10.19
CA PRO A 20 18.75 0.47 11.47
C PRO A 20 17.48 -0.33 11.78
N VAL A 21 16.69 -0.68 10.76
CA VAL A 21 15.54 -1.59 10.89
C VAL A 21 16.00 -2.95 11.39
N ASP A 22 17.06 -3.48 10.78
CA ASP A 22 17.54 -4.83 11.07
C ASP A 22 18.20 -4.92 12.43
N ARG A 23 18.87 -3.86 12.90
CA ARG A 23 19.38 -3.80 14.28
C ARG A 23 18.25 -3.95 15.31
N ILE A 24 17.15 -3.21 15.12
CA ILE A 24 15.99 -3.27 16.03
C ILE A 24 15.35 -4.66 16.00
N LEU A 25 15.23 -5.24 14.79
CA LEU A 25 14.63 -6.55 14.61
C LEU A 25 15.51 -7.69 15.15
N LYS A 26 16.84 -7.60 15.01
CA LYS A 26 17.81 -8.57 15.55
C LYS A 26 17.64 -8.70 17.08
N ASP A 27 17.51 -7.57 17.79
CA ASP A 27 17.29 -7.58 19.24
C ASP A 27 15.98 -8.28 19.64
N ALA A 28 14.88 -7.98 18.92
CA ALA A 28 13.58 -8.59 19.17
C ALA A 28 13.57 -10.10 18.85
N GLN A 29 14.17 -10.49 17.72
CA GLN A 29 14.28 -11.88 17.29
C GLN A 29 15.13 -12.72 18.24
N ALA A 30 16.27 -12.19 18.69
CA ALA A 30 17.14 -12.87 19.66
C ALA A 30 16.42 -13.06 21.01
N SER A 31 15.66 -12.06 21.46
CA SER A 31 14.87 -12.13 22.70
C SER A 31 13.78 -13.19 22.62
N ALA A 32 13.11 -13.31 21.47
CA ALA A 32 12.06 -14.29 21.22
C ALA A 32 12.60 -15.68 20.80
N ARG A 33 13.91 -15.80 20.53
CA ARG A 33 14.58 -17.02 20.05
C ARG A 33 13.98 -17.59 18.75
N VAL A 34 13.52 -16.72 17.87
CA VAL A 34 12.98 -17.13 16.55
C VAL A 34 14.11 -17.40 15.58
N ALA A 35 13.95 -18.45 14.77
CA ALA A 35 14.84 -18.70 13.64
C ALA A 35 14.63 -17.61 12.57
N VAL A 36 15.72 -17.17 11.95
CA VAL A 36 15.71 -16.13 10.93
C VAL A 36 16.11 -16.75 9.59
N ALA A 37 15.27 -16.55 8.59
CA ALA A 37 15.52 -17.00 7.23
C ALA A 37 16.76 -16.33 6.63
N GLU A 38 17.41 -17.05 5.72
CA GLU A 38 18.48 -16.49 4.91
C GLU A 38 17.96 -15.40 3.97
N ARG A 39 18.87 -14.64 3.37
CA ARG A 39 18.49 -13.68 2.32
C ARG A 39 18.04 -14.44 1.07
N CYS A 40 17.03 -13.91 0.39
CA CYS A 40 16.61 -14.40 -0.90
C CYS A 40 17.71 -14.20 -1.96
N ASP A 41 17.70 -15.03 -3.00
CA ASP A 41 18.58 -14.85 -4.15
C ASP A 41 18.24 -13.58 -4.96
N ASP A 42 19.13 -13.23 -5.89
CA ASP A 42 19.02 -12.00 -6.66
C ASP A 42 17.83 -11.99 -7.64
N ASP A 43 17.45 -13.13 -8.19
CA ASP A 43 16.34 -13.23 -9.13
C ASP A 43 15.01 -12.98 -8.42
N THR A 44 14.90 -13.58 -7.24
CA THR A 44 13.83 -13.42 -6.26
C THR A 44 13.75 -11.96 -5.80
N PHE A 45 14.86 -11.34 -5.41
CA PHE A 45 14.91 -9.92 -5.03
C PHE A 45 14.45 -8.96 -6.13
N VAL A 46 14.93 -9.13 -7.37
CA VAL A 46 14.56 -8.24 -8.50
C VAL A 46 13.07 -8.36 -8.80
N ARG A 47 12.54 -9.58 -8.79
CA ARG A 47 11.11 -9.81 -9.00
C ARG A 47 10.27 -9.14 -7.92
N ARG A 48 10.57 -9.40 -6.63
CA ARG A 48 9.86 -8.83 -5.48
C ARG A 48 9.83 -7.31 -5.53
N SER A 49 11.01 -6.72 -5.71
CA SER A 49 11.16 -5.26 -5.70
C SER A 49 10.42 -4.60 -6.85
N CYS A 50 10.43 -5.19 -8.06
CA CYS A 50 9.64 -4.66 -9.18
C CYS A 50 8.14 -4.74 -8.91
N LEU A 51 7.65 -5.88 -8.39
CA LEU A 51 6.22 -6.04 -8.09
C LEU A 51 5.75 -5.04 -7.03
N ASP A 52 6.53 -4.88 -5.96
CA ASP A 52 6.17 -4.03 -4.82
C ASP A 52 6.35 -2.53 -5.07
N LEU A 53 7.34 -2.14 -5.89
CA LEU A 53 7.65 -0.73 -6.13
C LEU A 53 7.04 -0.21 -7.43
N ILE A 54 6.94 -1.00 -8.48
CA ILE A 54 6.46 -0.55 -9.79
C ILE A 54 5.29 -1.36 -10.34
N GLY A 55 4.72 -2.28 -9.54
CA GLY A 55 3.46 -2.93 -9.86
C GLY A 55 3.53 -4.00 -10.96
N ARG A 56 4.71 -4.46 -11.35
CA ARG A 56 4.86 -5.52 -12.38
C ARG A 56 6.18 -6.27 -12.22
N ILE A 57 6.29 -7.43 -12.85
CA ILE A 57 7.56 -8.14 -12.98
C ILE A 57 8.60 -7.31 -13.77
N PRO A 58 9.91 -7.54 -13.60
CA PRO A 58 10.93 -6.90 -14.42
C PRO A 58 10.79 -7.30 -15.89
N THR A 59 11.15 -6.41 -16.80
CA THR A 59 11.41 -6.78 -18.20
C THR A 59 12.69 -7.63 -18.28
N GLU A 60 12.88 -8.30 -19.43
CA GLU A 60 14.12 -9.03 -19.69
C GLU A 60 15.36 -8.11 -19.63
N ASP A 61 15.27 -6.90 -20.19
CA ASP A 61 16.36 -5.91 -20.17
C ASP A 61 16.65 -5.42 -18.75
N GLU A 62 15.61 -5.18 -17.95
CA GLU A 62 15.75 -4.77 -16.54
C GLU A 62 16.44 -5.85 -15.70
N TRP A 63 16.05 -7.12 -15.90
CA TRP A 63 16.70 -8.23 -15.23
C TRP A 63 18.17 -8.38 -15.64
N ARG A 64 18.47 -8.29 -16.95
CA ARG A 64 19.87 -8.36 -17.46
C ARG A 64 20.71 -7.22 -16.89
N GLN A 65 20.17 -5.99 -16.93
CA GLN A 65 20.83 -4.81 -16.37
C GLN A 65 21.21 -5.00 -14.91
N PHE A 66 20.31 -5.57 -14.09
CA PHE A 66 20.61 -5.86 -12.70
C PHE A 66 21.68 -6.95 -12.57
N ARG A 67 21.54 -8.07 -13.29
CA ARG A 67 22.44 -9.23 -13.18
C ARG A 67 23.87 -8.95 -13.63
N ASP A 68 24.05 -8.06 -14.60
CA ASP A 68 25.38 -7.65 -15.06
C ASP A 68 26.16 -6.90 -13.97
N GLN A 69 25.47 -6.21 -13.06
CA GLN A 69 26.08 -5.44 -11.99
C GLN A 69 25.17 -5.35 -10.75
N PRO A 70 25.07 -6.45 -9.98
CA PRO A 70 24.10 -6.57 -8.90
C PRO A 70 24.43 -5.60 -7.75
N ASP A 71 23.56 -4.62 -7.59
CA ASP A 71 23.57 -3.67 -6.48
C ASP A 71 22.13 -3.42 -6.06
N ARG A 72 21.72 -4.11 -4.98
CA ARG A 72 20.35 -4.10 -4.49
C ARG A 72 19.90 -2.72 -4.03
N SER A 73 20.76 -1.97 -3.34
CA SER A 73 20.42 -0.63 -2.85
C SER A 73 20.22 0.34 -4.01
N ARG A 74 21.16 0.37 -4.95
CA ARG A 74 21.06 1.20 -6.16
C ARG A 74 19.84 0.80 -7.01
N TRP A 75 19.49 -0.48 -7.06
CA TRP A 75 18.31 -0.95 -7.76
C TRP A 75 17.01 -0.41 -7.17
N ILE A 76 16.86 -0.44 -5.83
CA ILE A 76 15.69 0.14 -5.15
C ILE A 76 15.58 1.65 -5.42
N GLU A 77 16.68 2.39 -5.31
CA GLU A 77 16.72 3.83 -5.61
C GLU A 77 16.25 4.11 -7.05
N GLN A 78 16.72 3.31 -8.01
CA GLN A 78 16.30 3.42 -9.41
C GLN A 78 14.82 3.11 -9.61
N LEU A 79 14.28 2.08 -8.94
CA LEU A 79 12.86 1.72 -9.04
C LEU A 79 11.97 2.80 -8.45
N VAL A 80 12.29 3.25 -7.24
CA VAL A 80 11.56 4.31 -6.56
C VAL A 80 11.54 5.57 -7.41
N ALA A 81 12.62 5.96 -8.08
CA ALA A 81 12.66 7.17 -8.91
C ALA A 81 11.79 7.13 -10.19
N ARG A 82 11.25 5.97 -10.59
CA ARG A 82 10.52 5.83 -11.85
C ARG A 82 9.10 6.42 -11.78
N PRO A 83 8.54 6.90 -12.90
CA PRO A 83 7.11 7.25 -12.97
C PRO A 83 6.19 6.07 -12.61
N ALA A 84 6.60 4.84 -12.93
CA ALA A 84 5.86 3.62 -12.60
C ALA A 84 5.68 3.42 -11.08
N PHE A 85 6.59 3.94 -10.24
CA PHE A 85 6.41 3.94 -8.79
C PHE A 85 5.22 4.80 -8.37
N ALA A 86 5.13 6.02 -8.90
CA ALA A 86 4.00 6.92 -8.62
C ALA A 86 2.68 6.33 -9.11
N GLN A 87 2.68 5.71 -10.30
CA GLN A 87 1.51 5.02 -10.84
C GLN A 87 1.07 3.88 -9.92
N HIS A 88 1.96 2.95 -9.58
CA HIS A 88 1.63 1.81 -8.73
C HIS A 88 1.17 2.24 -7.34
N MET A 89 1.91 3.13 -6.68
CA MET A 89 1.54 3.61 -5.34
C MET A 89 0.23 4.39 -5.34
N SER A 90 -0.11 5.09 -6.44
CA SER A 90 -1.42 5.76 -6.55
C SER A 90 -2.58 4.76 -6.57
N GLU A 91 -2.42 3.60 -7.20
CA GLU A 91 -3.43 2.53 -7.20
C GLU A 91 -3.60 1.95 -5.81
N VAL A 92 -2.48 1.62 -5.17
CA VAL A 92 -2.43 1.07 -3.82
C VAL A 92 -3.15 1.98 -2.83
N TRP A 93 -2.80 3.27 -2.79
CA TRP A 93 -3.37 4.21 -1.84
C TRP A 93 -4.82 4.58 -2.18
N THR A 94 -5.19 4.64 -3.47
CA THR A 94 -6.59 4.88 -3.87
C THR A 94 -7.47 3.71 -3.46
N ALA A 95 -7.05 2.47 -3.71
CA ALA A 95 -7.78 1.28 -3.24
C ALA A 95 -7.94 1.31 -1.72
N ALA A 96 -6.85 1.62 -1.01
CA ALA A 96 -6.80 1.70 0.43
C ALA A 96 -7.68 2.80 1.07
N TRP A 97 -8.11 3.79 0.30
CA TRP A 97 -8.94 4.89 0.78
C TRP A 97 -10.37 4.83 0.30
N MET A 98 -10.58 4.42 -0.95
CA MET A 98 -11.90 4.42 -1.60
C MET A 98 -12.54 3.03 -1.61
N GLY A 99 -11.77 1.98 -1.32
CA GLY A 99 -12.16 0.61 -1.62
C GLY A 99 -12.37 0.39 -3.12
N PHE A 100 -13.19 -0.61 -3.44
CA PHE A 100 -13.54 -1.01 -4.80
C PHE A 100 -15.05 -0.95 -5.08
N ALA A 101 -15.87 -0.77 -4.05
CA ALA A 101 -17.29 -0.49 -4.21
C ALA A 101 -17.43 0.83 -4.99
N ASN A 102 -18.22 0.81 -6.06
CA ASN A 102 -18.61 2.01 -6.78
C ASN A 102 -20.12 2.16 -6.60
N ASP A 103 -20.49 2.45 -5.36
CA ASP A 103 -21.87 2.60 -4.88
C ASP A 103 -22.37 4.05 -4.98
N GLY A 104 -21.52 4.99 -5.38
CA GLY A 104 -21.80 6.42 -5.30
C GLY A 104 -21.40 7.26 -6.53
N GLN A 105 -21.50 8.58 -6.35
CA GLN A 105 -21.17 9.62 -7.34
C GLN A 105 -19.68 10.01 -7.32
N ALA A 106 -18.85 9.37 -6.48
CA ALA A 106 -17.45 9.70 -6.33
C ALA A 106 -16.62 9.19 -7.53
N ASP A 107 -15.80 10.08 -8.09
CA ASP A 107 -14.87 9.75 -9.17
C ASP A 107 -13.55 9.22 -8.59
N ARG A 108 -13.48 7.89 -8.43
CA ARG A 108 -12.27 7.18 -7.99
C ARG A 108 -11.10 7.38 -8.95
N GLU A 109 -11.37 7.49 -10.25
CA GLU A 109 -10.31 7.61 -11.27
C GLU A 109 -9.65 8.97 -11.21
N LEU A 110 -10.45 10.03 -11.06
CA LEU A 110 -9.94 11.39 -10.90
C LEU A 110 -9.10 11.52 -9.62
N LEU A 111 -9.53 10.90 -8.51
CA LEU A 111 -8.72 10.84 -7.29
C LEU A 111 -7.39 10.13 -7.53
N ARG A 112 -7.40 8.97 -8.22
CA ARG A 112 -6.19 8.22 -8.54
C ARG A 112 -5.21 9.03 -9.40
N MET A 113 -5.71 9.69 -10.44
CA MET A 113 -4.92 10.53 -11.33
C MET A 113 -4.31 11.73 -10.59
N TRP A 114 -5.08 12.39 -9.73
CA TRP A 114 -4.56 13.43 -8.84
C TRP A 114 -3.45 12.89 -7.94
N LEU A 115 -3.68 11.74 -7.30
CA LEU A 115 -2.70 11.14 -6.41
C LEU A 115 -1.41 10.74 -7.14
N GLN A 116 -1.53 10.20 -8.36
CA GLN A 116 -0.38 9.90 -9.20
C GLN A 116 0.49 11.14 -9.46
N ASP A 117 -0.13 12.28 -9.77
CA ASP A 117 0.58 13.56 -9.95
C ASP A 117 1.26 14.04 -8.65
N GLN A 118 0.57 13.93 -7.51
CA GLN A 118 1.15 14.26 -6.20
C GLN A 118 2.38 13.39 -5.91
N LEU A 119 2.28 12.08 -6.13
CA LEU A 119 3.38 11.15 -5.90
C LEU A 119 4.53 11.35 -6.88
N GLN A 120 4.23 11.64 -8.14
CA GLN A 120 5.25 11.96 -9.16
C GLN A 120 6.03 13.22 -8.79
N SER A 121 5.35 14.20 -8.18
CA SER A 121 5.94 15.45 -7.67
C SER A 121 6.56 15.32 -6.27
N ASP A 122 6.61 14.11 -5.72
CA ASP A 122 7.13 13.79 -4.38
C ASP A 122 6.46 14.62 -3.26
N VAL A 123 5.16 14.87 -3.39
CA VAL A 123 4.39 15.57 -2.36
C VAL A 123 4.34 14.72 -1.09
N PRO A 124 4.71 15.27 0.07
CA PRO A 124 4.59 14.61 1.37
C PRO A 124 3.22 13.99 1.66
N PHE A 125 3.20 12.80 2.26
CA PHE A 125 1.96 12.10 2.57
C PHE A 125 1.06 12.86 3.56
N ASP A 126 1.64 13.67 4.46
CA ASP A 126 0.87 14.54 5.34
C ASP A 126 0.10 15.62 4.58
N ARG A 127 0.65 16.18 3.50
CA ARG A 127 -0.04 17.13 2.61
C ARG A 127 -1.12 16.47 1.78
N ILE A 128 -0.88 15.25 1.33
CA ILE A 128 -1.90 14.43 0.66
C ILE A 128 -3.07 14.18 1.62
N GLY A 129 -2.79 13.70 2.84
CA GLY A 129 -3.80 13.48 3.87
C GLY A 129 -4.56 14.76 4.24
N GLN A 130 -3.85 15.89 4.36
CA GLN A 130 -4.49 17.19 4.59
C GLN A 130 -5.49 17.54 3.49
N SER A 131 -5.12 17.30 2.23
CA SER A 131 -5.95 17.62 1.07
C SER A 131 -7.22 16.75 1.01
N LEU A 132 -7.11 15.48 1.38
CA LEU A 132 -8.24 14.54 1.44
C LEU A 132 -9.24 14.90 2.55
N ILE A 133 -8.75 15.12 3.77
CA ILE A 133 -9.60 15.43 4.93
C ILE A 133 -10.34 16.77 4.73
N ALA A 134 -9.63 17.78 4.20
CA ALA A 134 -10.16 19.12 3.98
C ALA A 134 -10.68 19.36 2.55
N GLY A 135 -10.93 18.30 1.77
CA GLY A 135 -11.35 18.40 0.36
C GLY A 135 -12.68 19.16 0.20
N ARG A 136 -12.71 20.15 -0.68
CA ARG A 136 -13.88 21.00 -1.02
C ARG A 136 -13.82 21.47 -2.47
N GLY A 137 -14.94 21.86 -3.05
CA GLY A 137 -15.06 22.24 -4.45
C GLY A 137 -15.75 21.16 -5.28
N ASP A 138 -15.47 21.14 -6.59
CA ASP A 138 -16.23 20.35 -7.56
C ASP A 138 -15.61 18.97 -7.79
N SER A 139 -16.41 17.92 -7.66
CA SER A 139 -15.95 16.52 -7.75
C SER A 139 -15.35 16.16 -9.10
N ALA A 140 -15.79 16.81 -10.17
CA ALA A 140 -15.31 16.56 -11.53
C ALA A 140 -13.92 17.16 -11.84
N VAL A 141 -13.38 18.01 -10.97
CA VAL A 141 -12.07 18.67 -11.19
C VAL A 141 -11.13 18.61 -9.98
N ASN A 142 -11.63 18.34 -8.77
CA ASN A 142 -10.83 18.27 -7.56
C ASN A 142 -10.81 16.84 -7.00
N GLY A 143 -9.77 16.07 -7.34
CA GLY A 143 -9.61 14.67 -6.93
C GLY A 143 -9.91 14.40 -5.44
N PRO A 144 -9.29 15.12 -4.49
CA PRO A 144 -9.52 14.97 -3.06
C PRO A 144 -10.98 15.06 -2.59
N VAL A 145 -11.84 15.79 -3.30
CA VAL A 145 -13.28 15.89 -2.96
C VAL A 145 -13.95 14.52 -3.01
N ASN A 146 -13.50 13.64 -3.91
CA ASN A 146 -14.07 12.31 -4.08
C ASN A 146 -13.86 11.43 -2.84
N PHE A 147 -12.83 11.68 -2.02
CA PHE A 147 -12.70 11.01 -0.72
C PHE A 147 -13.88 11.33 0.21
N VAL A 148 -14.28 12.61 0.29
CA VAL A 148 -15.40 13.02 1.15
C VAL A 148 -16.73 12.48 0.60
N LEU A 149 -16.90 12.49 -0.72
CA LEU A 149 -18.10 11.97 -1.38
C LEU A 149 -18.27 10.47 -1.22
N GLN A 150 -17.18 9.70 -1.35
CA GLN A 150 -17.22 8.24 -1.21
C GLN A 150 -17.70 7.79 0.16
N HIS A 151 -17.36 8.56 1.20
CA HIS A 151 -17.64 8.16 2.57
C HIS A 151 -18.88 8.86 3.15
N GLY A 152 -19.33 9.98 2.58
CA GLY A 152 -20.53 10.69 3.03
C GLY A 152 -20.53 10.96 4.53
N ASP A 153 -21.59 10.51 5.21
CA ASP A 153 -21.76 10.63 6.66
C ASP A 153 -20.69 9.90 7.47
N ASP A 154 -20.03 8.90 6.89
CA ASP A 154 -18.97 8.11 7.52
C ASP A 154 -17.56 8.66 7.29
N ALA A 155 -17.42 9.81 6.60
CA ALA A 155 -16.12 10.42 6.33
C ALA A 155 -15.31 10.67 7.62
N GLY A 156 -15.96 11.05 8.73
CA GLY A 156 -15.30 11.20 10.03
C GLY A 156 -14.70 9.89 10.56
N VAL A 157 -15.46 8.80 10.49
CA VAL A 157 -15.01 7.45 10.89
C VAL A 157 -13.83 7.01 10.04
N GLN A 158 -13.91 7.27 8.73
CA GLN A 158 -12.87 6.92 7.78
C GLN A 158 -11.61 7.74 7.97
N VAL A 159 -11.72 9.01 8.39
CA VAL A 159 -10.54 9.79 8.79
C VAL A 159 -9.86 9.19 10.04
N ALA A 160 -10.64 8.81 11.06
CA ALA A 160 -10.08 8.18 12.26
C ALA A 160 -9.37 6.86 11.92
N ARG A 161 -10.01 6.03 11.11
CA ARG A 161 -9.48 4.73 10.72
C ARG A 161 -8.28 4.85 9.79
N GLN A 162 -8.43 5.57 8.68
CA GLN A 162 -7.46 5.58 7.60
C GLN A 162 -6.25 6.48 7.86
N PHE A 163 -6.38 7.50 8.71
CA PHE A 163 -5.29 8.42 9.02
C PHE A 163 -4.80 8.35 10.46
N LEU A 164 -5.58 7.85 11.43
CA LEU A 164 -5.14 7.75 12.84
C LEU A 164 -5.01 6.31 13.34
N GLY A 165 -5.43 5.31 12.57
CA GLY A 165 -5.44 3.91 13.02
C GLY A 165 -6.39 3.68 14.21
N VAL A 166 -7.49 4.42 14.24
CA VAL A 166 -8.52 4.35 15.28
C VAL A 166 -9.82 3.85 14.67
N ARG A 167 -10.30 2.68 15.11
CA ARG A 167 -11.59 2.12 14.72
C ARG A 167 -12.69 2.65 15.64
N LEU A 168 -13.46 3.62 15.16
CA LEU A 168 -14.61 4.20 15.90
C LEU A 168 -15.93 3.48 15.60
N ASP A 169 -15.93 2.53 14.67
CA ASP A 169 -17.13 1.90 14.11
C ASP A 169 -18.02 1.26 15.20
N CYS A 170 -17.42 0.50 16.12
CA CYS A 170 -18.16 -0.12 17.23
C CYS A 170 -18.75 0.93 18.19
N ALA A 171 -18.05 2.05 18.36
CA ALA A 171 -18.49 3.17 19.19
C ALA A 171 -19.75 3.87 18.66
N ARG A 172 -20.21 3.55 17.45
CA ARG A 172 -21.49 4.06 16.91
C ARG A 172 -22.70 3.66 17.75
N CYS A 173 -22.73 2.41 18.20
CA CYS A 173 -23.91 1.80 18.82
C CYS A 173 -23.72 1.50 20.30
N HIS A 174 -22.50 1.39 20.80
CA HIS A 174 -22.14 1.14 22.20
C HIS A 174 -20.71 1.57 22.45
N ASP A 175 -20.33 1.87 23.69
CA ASP A 175 -18.91 2.11 24.01
C ASP A 175 -18.06 0.92 23.57
N HIS A 176 -16.89 1.18 22.98
CA HIS A 176 -16.07 0.16 22.37
C HIS A 176 -15.68 -0.91 23.42
N PRO A 177 -15.83 -2.21 23.13
CA PRO A 177 -15.76 -3.25 24.16
C PRO A 177 -14.33 -3.50 24.68
N PHE A 178 -13.33 -3.15 23.87
CA PHE A 178 -11.90 -3.42 24.16
C PHE A 178 -11.00 -2.17 24.09
N ALA A 179 -11.58 -1.01 23.80
CA ALA A 179 -10.83 0.25 23.64
C ALA A 179 -11.58 1.36 24.37
N ASN A 180 -10.87 2.42 24.74
CA ASN A 180 -11.43 3.52 25.51
C ASN A 180 -12.13 4.56 24.63
N TRP A 181 -12.99 4.10 23.70
CA TRP A 181 -13.76 4.97 22.81
C TRP A 181 -15.24 4.88 23.17
N THR A 182 -15.85 6.01 23.48
CA THR A 182 -17.27 6.09 23.86
C THR A 182 -18.16 6.45 22.68
N GLN A 183 -19.47 6.22 22.82
CA GLN A 183 -20.46 6.74 21.85
C GLN A 183 -20.37 8.26 21.68
N ASP A 184 -20.05 8.98 22.76
CA ASP A 184 -19.86 10.43 22.69
C ASP A 184 -18.60 10.81 21.90
N ASP A 185 -17.52 10.03 22.00
CA ASP A 185 -16.33 10.25 21.15
C ASP A 185 -16.65 10.03 19.68
N PHE A 186 -17.38 8.96 19.35
CA PHE A 186 -17.87 8.72 17.99
C PHE A 186 -18.71 9.90 17.50
N ALA A 187 -19.74 10.30 18.26
CA ALA A 187 -20.68 11.34 17.85
C ALA A 187 -19.96 12.69 17.63
N LYS A 188 -19.07 13.07 18.56
CA LYS A 188 -18.36 14.35 18.51
C LYS A 188 -17.25 14.37 17.47
N PHE A 189 -16.64 13.23 17.15
CA PHE A 189 -15.64 13.17 16.08
C PHE A 189 -16.33 13.21 14.70
N SER A 190 -17.41 12.45 14.51
CA SER A 190 -18.17 12.45 13.25
C SER A 190 -18.77 13.82 12.91
N ARG A 191 -19.06 14.64 13.92
CA ARG A 191 -19.56 16.02 13.78
C ARG A 191 -18.64 16.94 12.95
N PHE A 192 -17.35 16.62 12.79
CA PHE A 192 -16.48 17.38 11.88
C PHE A 192 -16.99 17.40 10.43
N PHE A 193 -17.77 16.38 10.02
CA PHE A 193 -18.31 16.25 8.66
C PHE A 193 -19.81 16.54 8.57
N SER A 194 -20.51 16.80 9.69
CA SER A 194 -21.97 17.01 9.67
C SER A 194 -22.42 18.32 9.02
N LEU A 195 -21.50 19.23 8.77
CA LEU A 195 -21.74 20.52 8.10
C LEU A 195 -21.26 20.53 6.64
N VAL A 196 -20.92 19.36 6.10
CA VAL A 196 -20.58 19.20 4.70
C VAL A 196 -21.86 19.25 3.88
N GLU A 197 -21.93 20.20 2.96
CA GLU A 197 -23.02 20.31 1.98
C GLU A 197 -22.56 19.73 0.64
N MET A 198 -23.38 18.87 0.05
CA MET A 198 -23.13 18.23 -1.23
C MET A 198 -24.25 18.62 -2.19
N THR A 199 -23.91 19.40 -3.23
CA THR A 199 -24.89 19.90 -4.21
C THR A 199 -24.56 19.40 -5.61
N ASP A 200 -25.48 18.71 -6.28
CA ASP A 200 -25.34 18.41 -7.71
C ASP A 200 -25.47 19.69 -8.53
N ILE A 201 -24.36 20.09 -9.17
CA ILE A 201 -24.27 21.29 -9.98
C ILE A 201 -24.39 21.00 -11.48
N SER A 202 -24.13 19.76 -11.91
CA SER A 202 -24.30 19.34 -13.31
C SER A 202 -24.08 17.83 -13.49
N ARG A 203 -25.15 17.06 -13.72
CA ARG A 203 -25.10 15.66 -14.21
C ARG A 203 -24.11 14.78 -13.42
N GLY A 204 -24.15 14.83 -12.09
CA GLY A 204 -23.27 14.04 -11.22
C GLY A 204 -21.96 14.73 -10.84
N ASN A 205 -21.68 15.94 -11.33
CA ASN A 205 -20.66 16.80 -10.72
C ASN A 205 -21.22 17.40 -9.43
N ILE A 206 -20.63 17.01 -8.30
CA ILE A 206 -21.07 17.41 -6.96
C ILE A 206 -20.11 18.45 -6.41
N ARG A 207 -20.66 19.59 -5.99
CA ARG A 207 -19.94 20.60 -5.23
C ARG A 207 -20.02 20.28 -3.74
N VAL A 208 -18.85 20.12 -3.12
CA VAL A 208 -18.69 19.91 -1.68
C VAL A 208 -18.24 21.20 -1.01
N THR A 209 -19.04 21.71 -0.09
CA THR A 209 -18.75 22.94 0.69
C THR A 209 -18.91 22.69 2.18
N ASP A 210 -18.24 23.50 2.99
CA ASP A 210 -18.42 23.51 4.44
C ASP A 210 -19.35 24.65 4.79
N ARG A 211 -20.49 24.34 5.41
CA ARG A 211 -21.28 25.37 6.08
C ARG A 211 -20.49 25.85 7.31
N LEU A 212 -20.29 27.16 7.43
CA LEU A 212 -19.64 27.73 8.61
C LEU A 212 -20.57 27.60 9.81
N ALA A 213 -20.02 27.13 10.93
CA ALA A 213 -20.74 27.04 12.20
C ALA A 213 -20.95 28.43 12.81
N GLU A 214 -22.11 28.61 13.47
CA GLU A 214 -22.41 29.83 14.24
C GLU A 214 -21.60 29.84 15.56
N PRO A 215 -21.29 31.02 16.14
CA PRO A 215 -20.33 31.18 17.26
C PRO A 215 -20.66 30.44 18.56
N ASP A 216 -21.90 29.97 18.72
CA ASP A 216 -22.53 29.48 19.94
C ASP A 216 -23.18 28.09 19.78
N GLU A 217 -22.71 27.32 18.78
CA GLU A 217 -23.20 25.95 18.56
C GLU A 217 -22.84 25.02 19.73
N ALA A 218 -23.84 24.70 20.55
CA ALA A 218 -23.71 23.85 21.74
C ALA A 218 -23.17 22.43 21.44
N ASP A 219 -23.22 22.01 20.17
CA ASP A 219 -22.82 20.69 19.67
C ASP A 219 -21.55 20.75 18.80
N MET A 220 -20.51 21.45 19.29
CA MET A 220 -19.20 21.48 18.63
C MET A 220 -18.56 20.08 18.50
N PRO A 221 -17.84 19.83 17.40
CA PRO A 221 -17.06 18.61 17.27
C PRO A 221 -15.89 18.57 18.28
N ARG A 222 -15.37 17.37 18.52
CA ARG A 222 -14.27 17.12 19.45
C ARG A 222 -13.23 16.23 18.81
N PHE A 223 -11.96 16.62 18.92
CA PHE A 223 -10.83 15.76 18.54
C PHE A 223 -10.74 14.56 19.50
N LEU A 224 -10.12 13.46 19.07
CA LEU A 224 -9.99 12.25 19.91
C LEU A 224 -9.12 12.44 21.16
N ASN A 225 -8.38 13.54 21.27
CA ASN A 225 -7.65 13.91 22.49
C ASN A 225 -8.46 14.81 23.44
N GLY A 226 -9.76 15.02 23.17
CA GLY A 226 -10.65 15.86 23.96
C GLY A 226 -10.64 17.35 23.60
N GLY A 227 -9.72 17.80 22.74
CA GLY A 227 -9.67 19.19 22.27
C GLY A 227 -10.83 19.55 21.34
N ARG A 228 -11.03 20.85 21.10
CA ARG A 228 -12.08 21.38 20.20
C ARG A 228 -11.48 22.31 19.15
N PRO A 229 -12.06 22.43 17.94
CA PRO A 229 -11.64 23.44 16.99
C PRO A 229 -11.82 24.84 17.56
N GLN A 230 -11.03 25.79 17.07
CA GLN A 230 -10.98 27.17 17.54
C GLN A 230 -11.61 28.17 16.56
N THR A 231 -11.94 27.72 15.34
CA THR A 231 -12.53 28.52 14.27
C THR A 231 -13.76 27.81 13.69
N SER A 232 -14.44 28.45 12.73
CA SER A 232 -15.52 27.82 11.97
C SER A 232 -15.04 26.88 10.86
N GLN A 233 -13.72 26.77 10.62
CA GLN A 233 -13.13 25.89 9.60
C GLN A 233 -12.78 24.50 10.18
N TRP A 234 -13.77 23.82 10.74
CA TRP A 234 -13.59 22.60 11.51
C TRP A 234 -12.81 21.50 10.78
N ARG A 235 -13.14 21.20 9.51
CA ARG A 235 -12.42 20.16 8.74
C ARG A 235 -10.97 20.52 8.44
N SER A 236 -10.66 21.80 8.30
CA SER A 236 -9.28 22.24 8.06
C SER A 236 -8.45 22.15 9.33
N GLU A 237 -9.04 22.47 10.48
CA GLU A 237 -8.41 22.23 11.78
C GLU A 237 -8.25 20.74 12.08
N LEU A 238 -9.26 19.91 11.74
CA LEU A 238 -9.15 18.46 11.82
C LEU A 238 -8.00 17.94 10.97
N ALA A 239 -7.89 18.37 9.71
CA ALA A 239 -6.81 17.97 8.82
C ALA A 239 -5.43 18.30 9.44
N LEU A 240 -5.26 19.52 9.95
CA LEU A 240 -4.02 19.96 10.61
C LEU A 240 -3.73 19.20 11.91
N TRP A 241 -4.76 18.94 12.73
CA TRP A 241 -4.63 18.18 13.97
C TRP A 241 -4.22 16.73 13.67
N THR A 242 -4.88 16.10 12.70
CA THR A 242 -4.64 14.72 12.28
C THR A 242 -3.19 14.53 11.86
N ILE A 243 -2.70 15.33 10.90
CA ILE A 243 -1.35 15.15 10.33
C ILE A 243 -0.21 15.43 11.33
N ARG A 244 -0.48 16.23 12.38
CA ARG A 244 0.49 16.54 13.44
C ARG A 244 0.56 15.47 14.53
N SER A 245 -0.44 14.60 14.60
CA SER A 245 -0.56 13.59 15.64
C SER A 245 0.52 12.51 15.53
N ARG A 246 0.86 11.86 16.66
CA ARG A 246 1.71 10.67 16.65
C ARG A 246 1.02 9.49 15.99
N SER A 247 -0.30 9.38 16.15
CA SER A 247 -1.11 8.31 15.56
C SER A 247 -1.03 8.32 14.04
N PHE A 248 -1.04 9.51 13.42
CA PHE A 248 -0.83 9.65 11.98
C PHE A 248 0.51 9.06 11.51
N ALA A 249 1.60 9.41 12.20
CA ALA A 249 2.92 8.90 11.85
C ALA A 249 3.03 7.38 12.03
N ARG A 250 2.46 6.82 13.09
CA ARG A 250 2.43 5.36 13.30
C ARG A 250 1.57 4.65 12.27
N ASN A 251 0.41 5.21 11.95
CA ASN A 251 -0.52 4.64 10.99
C ASN A 251 0.07 4.64 9.57
N PHE A 252 0.68 5.76 9.15
CA PHE A 252 1.42 5.85 7.91
C PHE A 252 2.55 4.82 7.85
N ALA A 253 3.43 4.81 8.87
CA ALA A 253 4.55 3.88 8.94
C ALA A 253 4.12 2.41 8.87
N ASN A 254 3.09 2.03 9.64
CA ASN A 254 2.60 0.66 9.70
C ASN A 254 1.93 0.22 8.39
N ARG A 255 1.16 1.09 7.73
CA ARG A 255 0.50 0.79 6.44
C ARG A 255 1.51 0.68 5.31
N THR A 256 2.54 1.54 5.29
CA THR A 256 3.63 1.43 4.32
C THR A 256 4.47 0.18 4.57
N TRP A 257 4.77 -0.15 5.84
CA TRP A 257 5.41 -1.40 6.21
C TRP A 257 4.60 -2.62 5.76
N TYR A 258 3.30 -2.64 6.07
CA TYR A 258 2.37 -3.69 5.65
C TYR A 258 2.38 -3.89 4.12
N HIS A 259 2.35 -2.80 3.35
CA HIS A 259 2.42 -2.86 1.87
C HIS A 259 3.63 -3.66 1.39
N PHE A 260 4.82 -3.39 1.92
CA PHE A 260 6.06 -4.05 1.48
C PHE A 260 6.24 -5.43 2.10
N MET A 261 5.95 -5.57 3.39
CA MET A 261 6.26 -6.77 4.17
C MET A 261 5.13 -7.79 4.19
N GLY A 262 3.92 -7.46 3.71
CA GLY A 262 2.75 -8.36 3.72
C GLY A 262 2.14 -8.61 5.10
N GLN A 263 2.78 -8.11 6.16
CA GLN A 263 2.38 -8.23 7.56
C GLN A 263 2.63 -6.89 8.26
N GLY A 264 1.68 -6.43 9.06
CA GLY A 264 1.81 -5.19 9.83
C GLY A 264 2.61 -5.40 11.10
N ILE A 265 3.27 -4.34 11.59
CA ILE A 265 3.85 -4.33 12.94
C ILE A 265 2.71 -4.31 13.97
N VAL A 266 1.64 -3.58 13.65
CA VAL A 266 0.31 -3.76 14.25
C VAL A 266 -0.57 -4.37 13.16
N ASP A 267 -1.29 -5.43 13.51
CA ASP A 267 -2.25 -6.10 12.62
C ASP A 267 -3.56 -6.32 13.38
N PRO A 268 -4.72 -5.80 12.92
CA PRO A 268 -4.96 -5.07 11.66
C PRO A 268 -4.12 -3.78 11.45
N PRO A 269 -3.64 -3.50 10.23
CA PRO A 269 -2.82 -2.33 9.91
C PRO A 269 -3.45 -0.96 10.16
N ASP A 270 -4.77 -0.89 10.33
CA ASP A 270 -5.58 0.30 10.61
C ASP A 270 -6.02 0.40 12.09
N GLU A 271 -5.40 -0.37 13.00
CA GLU A 271 -5.65 -0.32 14.45
C GLU A 271 -4.42 0.13 15.27
N THR A 272 -3.60 1.02 14.70
CA THR A 272 -2.32 1.44 15.29
C THR A 272 -2.41 2.28 16.57
N HIS A 273 -3.63 2.65 17.02
CA HIS A 273 -3.81 3.34 18.30
C HIS A 273 -3.43 2.47 19.50
N SER A 274 -3.61 1.16 19.41
CA SER A 274 -3.27 0.17 20.43
C SER A 274 -1.81 -0.27 20.29
N VAL A 275 -0.85 0.63 20.52
CA VAL A 275 0.60 0.36 20.38
C VAL A 275 1.05 -0.85 21.22
N GLN A 276 0.30 -1.23 22.25
CA GLN A 276 0.54 -2.44 23.04
C GLN A 276 0.40 -3.75 22.23
N GLN A 277 -0.34 -3.72 21.11
CA GLN A 277 -0.52 -4.85 20.19
C GLN A 277 0.59 -4.95 19.13
N ALA A 278 1.54 -4.01 19.10
CA ALA A 278 2.63 -4.03 18.14
C ALA A 278 3.58 -5.22 18.39
N SER A 279 3.80 -6.05 17.36
CA SER A 279 4.74 -7.19 17.42
C SER A 279 6.17 -6.74 17.74
N CYS A 280 6.54 -5.54 17.25
CA CYS A 280 7.80 -4.88 17.57
C CYS A 280 7.59 -3.37 17.77
N ARG A 281 7.20 -2.97 18.98
CA ARG A 281 6.98 -1.56 19.33
C ARG A 281 8.17 -0.63 19.01
N PRO A 282 9.44 -0.99 19.33
CA PRO A 282 10.58 -0.14 18.98
C PRO A 282 10.70 0.14 17.48
N LEU A 283 10.36 -0.84 16.63
CA LEU A 283 10.37 -0.66 15.18
C LEU A 283 9.27 0.31 14.73
N LEU A 284 8.04 0.17 15.24
CA LEU A 284 6.95 1.07 14.90
C LEU A 284 7.27 2.53 15.24
N GLU A 285 7.81 2.78 16.44
CA GLU A 285 8.19 4.13 16.86
C GLU A 285 9.36 4.67 16.04
N PHE A 286 10.34 3.81 15.71
CA PHE A 286 11.46 4.20 14.83
C PHE A 286 10.97 4.63 13.44
N LEU A 287 10.10 3.86 12.80
CA LEU A 287 9.57 4.18 11.47
C LEU A 287 8.66 5.42 11.50
N ALA A 288 7.88 5.61 12.56
CA ALA A 288 7.07 6.82 12.74
C ALA A 288 7.97 8.07 12.89
N ASP A 289 9.04 7.98 13.67
CA ASP A 289 10.01 9.06 13.85
C ASP A 289 10.86 9.29 12.59
N TYR A 290 11.17 8.24 11.83
CA TYR A 290 11.81 8.35 10.52
C TYR A 290 10.90 9.11 9.55
N SER A 291 9.63 8.71 9.44
CA SER A 291 8.63 9.36 8.58
C SER A 291 8.51 10.85 8.90
N ARG A 292 8.45 11.23 10.18
CA ARG A 292 8.39 12.64 10.58
C ARG A 292 9.64 13.44 10.22
N ARG A 293 10.82 12.83 10.33
CA ARG A 293 12.11 13.47 9.99
C ARG A 293 12.32 13.62 8.49
N HIS A 294 11.74 12.72 7.71
CA HIS A 294 11.77 12.70 6.24
C HIS A 294 10.50 13.29 5.62
N GLU A 295 9.82 14.18 6.35
CA GLU A 295 8.64 14.92 5.87
C GLU A 295 7.59 14.02 5.21
N PHE A 296 7.39 12.81 5.75
CA PHE A 296 6.46 11.81 5.23
C PHE A 296 6.65 11.47 3.75
N SER A 297 7.89 11.51 3.24
CA SER A 297 8.24 11.01 1.91
C SER A 297 7.99 9.50 1.82
N ILE A 298 7.10 9.12 0.89
CA ILE A 298 6.81 7.71 0.62
C ILE A 298 8.03 7.04 -0.01
N ARG A 299 8.80 7.78 -0.82
CA ARG A 299 10.01 7.29 -1.49
C ARG A 299 11.10 6.95 -0.48
N ASP A 300 11.33 7.84 0.49
CA ASP A 300 12.34 7.61 1.54
C ASP A 300 11.98 6.43 2.44
N LEU A 301 10.71 6.30 2.82
CA LEU A 301 10.26 5.19 3.65
C LEU A 301 10.27 3.85 2.90
N ALA A 302 9.83 3.85 1.63
CA ALA A 302 9.90 2.68 0.76
C ALA A 302 11.35 2.23 0.57
N THR A 303 12.27 3.16 0.33
CA THR A 303 13.69 2.87 0.18
C THR A 303 14.25 2.24 1.45
N LEU A 304 14.03 2.86 2.62
CA LEU A 304 14.47 2.33 3.91
C LEU A 304 13.98 0.90 4.17
N ILE A 305 12.70 0.63 3.87
CA ILE A 305 12.13 -0.70 4.08
C ILE A 305 12.74 -1.70 3.10
N CYS A 306 12.74 -1.40 1.81
CA CYS A 306 13.16 -2.33 0.76
C CYS A 306 14.68 -2.57 0.74
N THR A 307 15.50 -1.72 1.37
CA THR A 307 16.93 -1.98 1.56
C THR A 307 17.26 -2.80 2.79
N SER A 308 16.30 -3.07 3.69
CA SER A 308 16.53 -3.86 4.90
C SER A 308 16.86 -5.33 4.60
N GLU A 309 17.57 -6.00 5.51
CA GLU A 309 17.73 -7.45 5.47
C GLU A 309 16.37 -8.13 5.64
N ALA A 310 15.50 -7.61 6.51
CA ALA A 310 14.15 -8.11 6.75
C ALA A 310 13.31 -8.20 5.47
N TYR A 311 13.30 -7.14 4.65
CA TYR A 311 12.62 -7.16 3.35
C TYR A 311 13.23 -8.18 2.39
N GLN A 312 14.51 -8.47 2.51
CA GLN A 312 15.26 -9.35 1.63
C GLN A 312 15.36 -10.79 2.13
N ARG A 313 14.60 -11.16 3.17
CA ARG A 313 14.55 -12.55 3.67
C ARG A 313 13.85 -13.48 2.69
N SER A 314 14.25 -14.73 2.70
CA SER A 314 13.65 -15.80 1.92
C SER A 314 12.22 -16.08 2.40
N SER A 315 11.37 -16.46 1.45
CA SER A 315 10.04 -17.02 1.70
C SER A 315 10.02 -18.55 1.58
N ALA A 316 11.15 -19.16 1.19
CA ALA A 316 11.27 -20.58 0.92
C ALA A 316 11.59 -21.42 2.17
N ASP A 317 12.01 -20.77 3.27
CA ASP A 317 12.35 -21.49 4.49
C ASP A 317 11.08 -22.03 5.17
N PRO A 318 11.07 -23.29 5.64
CA PRO A 318 9.93 -23.94 6.28
C PRO A 318 9.74 -23.46 7.72
N ILE A 319 9.93 -22.16 7.98
CA ILE A 319 9.70 -21.59 9.31
C ILE A 319 8.19 -21.41 9.47
N THR A 320 7.58 -22.35 10.18
CA THR A 320 6.15 -22.35 10.50
C THR A 320 5.85 -21.71 11.87
N ASP A 321 6.83 -21.05 12.48
CA ASP A 321 6.65 -20.35 13.75
C ASP A 321 5.95 -19.02 13.51
N ASP A 322 4.75 -18.84 14.07
CA ASP A 322 3.98 -17.60 13.97
C ASP A 322 4.78 -16.39 14.49
N ASN A 323 5.63 -16.58 15.50
CA ASN A 323 6.50 -15.51 16.01
C ASN A 323 7.56 -15.10 14.99
N ALA A 324 7.99 -16.01 14.11
CA ALA A 324 8.93 -15.68 13.05
C ALA A 324 8.27 -14.75 12.02
N VAL A 325 6.99 -14.96 11.69
CA VAL A 325 6.23 -14.05 10.81
C VAL A 325 6.01 -12.71 11.50
N LEU A 326 5.54 -12.71 12.76
CA LEU A 326 5.26 -11.50 13.54
C LEU A 326 6.50 -10.62 13.78
N LEU A 327 7.66 -11.24 13.91
CA LEU A 327 8.96 -10.56 14.07
C LEU A 327 9.72 -10.44 12.75
N PHE A 328 9.06 -10.68 11.61
CA PHE A 328 9.57 -10.50 10.25
C PHE A 328 10.81 -11.33 9.93
N ALA A 329 11.06 -12.39 10.69
CA ALA A 329 12.17 -13.35 10.56
C ALA A 329 12.10 -14.19 9.28
N VAL A 330 10.95 -14.17 8.59
CA VAL A 330 10.76 -14.65 7.22
C VAL A 330 9.98 -13.62 6.41
N HIS A 331 10.14 -13.63 5.09
CA HIS A 331 9.28 -12.80 4.23
C HIS A 331 8.01 -13.58 3.87
N PRO A 332 6.81 -13.11 4.25
CA PRO A 332 5.58 -13.83 3.93
C PRO A 332 5.31 -13.76 2.42
N LEU A 333 4.63 -14.79 1.91
CA LEU A 333 4.17 -14.80 0.53
C LEU A 333 3.01 -13.82 0.40
N LYS A 334 3.08 -12.97 -0.61
CA LYS A 334 2.06 -11.99 -0.94
C LYS A 334 1.33 -12.49 -2.19
N PRO A 335 -0.01 -12.42 -2.28
CA PRO A 335 -0.63 -12.62 -3.59
C PRO A 335 -0.53 -11.36 -4.48
N LEU A 336 -0.73 -11.53 -5.79
CA LEU A 336 -0.75 -10.40 -6.73
C LEU A 336 -2.11 -9.71 -6.71
N THR A 337 -2.12 -8.40 -6.94
CA THR A 337 -3.35 -7.68 -7.28
C THR A 337 -3.74 -7.92 -8.75
N PRO A 338 -5.01 -7.72 -9.14
CA PRO A 338 -5.43 -7.79 -10.54
C PRO A 338 -4.63 -6.84 -11.44
N GLU A 339 -4.33 -5.63 -10.96
CA GLU A 339 -3.48 -4.65 -11.60
C GLU A 339 -2.08 -5.24 -11.88
N GLN A 340 -1.43 -5.78 -10.83
CA GLN A 340 -0.10 -6.38 -10.96
C GLN A 340 -0.10 -7.59 -11.89
N LEU A 341 -1.13 -8.43 -11.83
CA LEU A 341 -1.26 -9.59 -12.71
C LEU A 341 -1.36 -9.15 -14.16
N PHE A 342 -2.25 -8.22 -14.47
CA PHE A 342 -2.43 -7.68 -15.82
C PHE A 342 -1.14 -7.06 -16.35
N ASP A 343 -0.53 -6.16 -15.58
CA ASP A 343 0.67 -5.44 -15.99
C ASP A 343 1.87 -6.39 -16.15
N SER A 344 1.92 -7.46 -15.35
CA SER A 344 2.93 -8.51 -15.49
C SER A 344 2.71 -9.38 -16.72
N ILE A 345 1.46 -9.73 -17.06
CA ILE A 345 1.14 -10.43 -18.31
C ILE A 345 1.51 -9.55 -19.50
N ALA A 346 1.08 -8.30 -19.52
CA ALA A 346 1.43 -7.36 -20.57
C ALA A 346 2.95 -7.19 -20.73
N THR A 347 3.69 -7.17 -19.62
CA THR A 347 5.15 -7.11 -19.62
C THR A 347 5.78 -8.38 -20.20
N ALA A 348 5.34 -9.56 -19.75
CA ALA A 348 5.91 -10.84 -20.18
C ALA A 348 5.66 -11.11 -21.68
N TYR A 349 4.49 -10.72 -22.17
CA TYR A 349 4.10 -10.87 -23.58
C TYR A 349 4.44 -9.65 -24.44
N GLN A 350 5.03 -8.60 -23.86
CA GLN A 350 5.34 -7.34 -24.54
C GLN A 350 4.11 -6.71 -25.24
N LEU A 351 2.94 -6.86 -24.61
CA LEU A 351 1.68 -6.30 -25.09
C LEU A 351 1.66 -4.79 -24.84
N LYS A 352 0.89 -4.08 -25.65
CA LYS A 352 0.60 -2.65 -25.46
C LYS A 352 -0.91 -2.46 -25.33
N PRO A 353 -1.50 -2.95 -24.23
CA PRO A 353 -2.93 -2.83 -24.03
C PRO A 353 -3.33 -1.37 -23.88
N ASP A 354 -4.54 -1.04 -24.29
CA ASP A 354 -5.11 0.26 -24.01
C ASP A 354 -5.64 0.34 -22.56
N ALA A 355 -5.97 1.57 -22.14
CA ALA A 355 -6.44 1.81 -20.78
C ALA A 355 -7.82 1.17 -20.51
N SER A 356 -8.64 0.93 -21.53
CA SER A 356 -9.94 0.24 -21.38
C SER A 356 -9.75 -1.22 -21.07
N GLU A 357 -8.88 -1.91 -21.81
CA GLU A 357 -8.59 -3.34 -21.62
C GLU A 357 -8.10 -3.61 -20.20
N ARG A 358 -7.17 -2.78 -19.70
CA ARG A 358 -6.71 -2.87 -18.31
C ARG A 358 -7.83 -2.65 -17.30
N ARG A 359 -8.65 -1.60 -17.49
CA ARG A 359 -9.75 -1.28 -16.58
C ARG A 359 -10.79 -2.40 -16.54
N GLU A 360 -11.16 -2.95 -17.69
CA GLU A 360 -12.12 -4.05 -17.80
C GLU A 360 -11.59 -5.33 -17.12
N PHE A 361 -10.31 -5.66 -17.33
CA PHE A 361 -9.66 -6.76 -16.63
C PHE A 361 -9.72 -6.58 -15.12
N VAL A 362 -9.26 -5.44 -14.60
CA VAL A 362 -9.27 -5.15 -13.16
C VAL A 362 -10.69 -5.19 -12.59
N GLN A 363 -11.68 -4.64 -13.30
CA GLN A 363 -13.08 -4.63 -12.87
C GLN A 363 -13.73 -6.01 -12.83
N SER A 364 -13.33 -6.93 -13.71
CA SER A 364 -13.84 -8.30 -13.74
C SER A 364 -13.13 -9.24 -12.75
N HIS A 365 -11.93 -8.85 -12.31
CA HIS A 365 -11.03 -9.66 -11.48
C HIS A 365 -10.83 -9.09 -10.07
N ARG A 366 -11.67 -8.15 -9.63
CA ARG A 366 -11.61 -7.55 -8.29
C ARG A 366 -12.35 -8.31 -7.18
N GLY A 367 -13.03 -9.41 -7.51
CA GLY A 367 -13.87 -10.12 -6.55
C GLY A 367 -15.04 -9.32 -5.97
N ASN A 368 -15.79 -9.93 -5.06
CA ASN A 368 -17.01 -9.38 -4.43
C ASN A 368 -16.73 -8.82 -3.01
N VAL A 369 -15.68 -8.02 -2.82
CA VAL A 369 -15.43 -7.40 -1.50
C VAL A 369 -16.27 -6.12 -1.39
N LEU A 370 -17.39 -6.23 -0.69
CA LEU A 370 -18.36 -5.15 -0.48
C LEU A 370 -17.95 -4.15 0.62
N ASP A 371 -16.83 -4.37 1.31
CA ASP A 371 -16.53 -3.67 2.56
C ASP A 371 -15.27 -2.77 2.47
N GLN A 372 -15.37 -1.54 2.99
CA GLN A 372 -14.33 -0.51 2.99
C GLN A 372 -13.33 -0.71 4.13
N ASP A 373 -12.77 -1.91 4.26
CA ASP A 373 -11.74 -2.25 5.25
C ASP A 373 -10.36 -2.28 4.57
N PHE A 374 -9.38 -1.55 5.11
CA PHE A 374 -8.01 -1.60 4.59
C PHE A 374 -7.46 -3.04 4.61
N VAL A 375 -7.77 -3.83 5.65
CA VAL A 375 -7.41 -5.26 5.69
C VAL A 375 -8.13 -6.06 4.61
N LEU A 376 -9.40 -5.78 4.33
CA LEU A 376 -10.14 -6.49 3.27
C LEU A 376 -9.76 -6.02 1.87
N THR A 377 -9.29 -4.79 1.70
CA THR A 377 -8.66 -4.25 0.48
C THR A 377 -7.29 -4.89 0.22
N TRP A 378 -6.69 -5.50 1.23
CA TRP A 378 -5.40 -6.18 1.15
C TRP A 378 -5.51 -7.71 1.20
N LYS A 379 -6.56 -8.25 1.83
CA LYS A 379 -7.10 -9.62 1.67
C LYS A 379 -7.96 -9.77 0.41
N TYR A 380 -8.25 -8.66 -0.29
CA TYR A 380 -8.86 -8.49 -1.63
C TYR A 380 -8.11 -9.20 -2.74
N ARG A 381 -6.92 -9.68 -2.41
CA ARG A 381 -6.35 -10.82 -3.09
C ARG A 381 -7.32 -11.99 -2.90
N GLU A 382 -8.42 -12.03 -3.69
CA GLU A 382 -8.94 -13.30 -4.19
C GLU A 382 -7.66 -14.09 -4.48
N THR A 383 -7.56 -15.29 -3.91
CA THR A 383 -6.44 -16.15 -4.28
C THR A 383 -6.40 -16.06 -5.79
N CYS A 384 -5.23 -15.78 -6.36
CA CYS A 384 -5.13 -15.68 -7.79
C CYS A 384 -5.75 -16.94 -8.45
N GLN A 385 -6.03 -18.03 -7.71
CA GLN A 385 -6.81 -19.21 -8.06
C GLN A 385 -8.20 -18.87 -8.55
N GLN A 386 -8.93 -18.03 -7.84
CA GLN A 386 -10.28 -17.63 -8.23
C GLN A 386 -10.26 -16.73 -9.48
N LEU A 387 -9.19 -15.94 -9.66
CA LEU A 387 -8.96 -15.16 -10.88
C LEU A 387 -8.55 -16.06 -12.05
N LEU A 388 -7.74 -17.08 -11.78
CA LEU A 388 -7.25 -18.03 -12.76
C LEU A 388 -8.32 -19.05 -13.18
N ASP A 389 -9.20 -19.46 -12.28
CA ASP A 389 -10.36 -20.31 -12.59
C ASP A 389 -11.32 -19.59 -13.55
N ARG A 390 -11.30 -18.24 -13.57
CA ARG A 390 -12.05 -17.40 -14.53
C ARG A 390 -11.28 -17.12 -15.81
N MET A 391 -9.95 -17.11 -15.78
CA MET A 391 -9.09 -17.01 -16.97
C MET A 391 -8.94 -18.38 -17.64
N THR A 392 -9.78 -18.69 -18.63
CA THR A 392 -9.60 -19.91 -19.43
C THR A 392 -8.27 -19.87 -20.21
N THR A 393 -7.61 -21.02 -20.39
CA THR A 393 -6.38 -21.18 -21.20
C THR A 393 -6.53 -20.66 -22.63
N ASP A 394 -7.76 -20.59 -23.14
CA ASP A 394 -8.08 -20.16 -24.50
C ASP A 394 -7.95 -18.65 -24.72
N SER A 395 -7.76 -17.87 -23.65
CA SER A 395 -7.67 -16.40 -23.69
C SER A 395 -6.24 -15.85 -23.61
N LEU A 396 -5.24 -16.70 -23.33
CA LEU A 396 -3.85 -16.27 -23.28
C LEU A 396 -3.21 -16.30 -24.68
N PRO A 397 -2.38 -15.30 -25.03
CA PRO A 397 -1.64 -15.33 -26.29
C PRO A 397 -0.75 -16.59 -26.36
N THR A 398 -0.63 -17.18 -27.54
CA THR A 398 0.32 -18.28 -27.79
C THR A 398 1.75 -17.78 -27.66
N TRP A 399 2.62 -18.55 -26.99
CA TRP A 399 4.03 -18.16 -26.83
C TRP A 399 4.83 -18.46 -28.08
N SER A 400 5.81 -17.59 -28.36
CA SER A 400 6.90 -17.86 -29.30
C SER A 400 8.24 -17.61 -28.60
N GLY A 401 9.14 -18.59 -28.63
CA GLY A 401 10.46 -18.51 -27.97
C GLY A 401 10.94 -19.84 -27.39
N ASP A 402 12.20 -19.89 -26.95
CA ASP A 402 12.72 -21.04 -26.20
C ASP A 402 12.27 -20.99 -24.72
N LEU A 403 12.42 -22.13 -24.04
CA LEU A 403 12.02 -22.30 -22.65
C LEU A 403 12.69 -21.30 -21.70
N ASP A 404 13.93 -20.93 -21.99
CA ASP A 404 14.71 -20.05 -21.13
C ASP A 404 14.20 -18.62 -21.21
N SER A 405 13.83 -18.17 -22.41
CA SER A 405 13.17 -16.88 -22.63
C SER A 405 11.83 -16.79 -21.91
N VAL A 406 11.02 -17.85 -21.92
CA VAL A 406 9.71 -17.86 -21.24
C VAL A 406 9.87 -17.75 -19.73
N PHE A 407 10.74 -18.55 -19.13
CA PHE A 407 10.99 -18.49 -17.69
C PHE A 407 11.60 -17.16 -17.27
N LEU A 408 12.49 -16.61 -18.09
CA LEU A 408 13.09 -15.32 -17.79
C LEU A 408 12.03 -14.20 -17.79
N ARG A 409 11.13 -14.19 -18.77
CA ARG A 409 10.06 -13.20 -18.84
C ARG A 409 9.02 -13.35 -17.74
N LEU A 410 8.68 -14.58 -17.34
CA LEU A 410 7.59 -14.83 -16.40
C LEU A 410 8.03 -14.86 -14.94
N LEU A 411 9.20 -15.43 -14.67
CA LEU A 411 9.73 -15.71 -13.33
C LEU A 411 10.99 -14.94 -13.01
N SER A 412 11.55 -14.23 -13.99
CA SER A 412 12.79 -13.48 -13.80
C SER A 412 13.96 -14.39 -13.40
N ARG A 413 13.96 -15.64 -13.89
CA ARG A 413 15.03 -16.62 -13.69
C ARG A 413 15.01 -17.69 -14.79
N HIS A 414 16.07 -18.48 -14.88
CA HIS A 414 16.08 -19.67 -15.75
C HIS A 414 15.30 -20.85 -15.12
N PRO A 415 14.81 -21.80 -15.95
CA PRO A 415 14.12 -22.99 -15.47
C PRO A 415 15.08 -23.93 -14.73
N THR A 416 14.61 -24.51 -13.62
CA THR A 416 15.35 -25.59 -12.94
C THR A 416 15.32 -26.87 -13.78
N PRO A 417 16.22 -27.84 -13.56
CA PRO A 417 16.19 -29.12 -14.27
C PRO A 417 14.83 -29.84 -14.18
N ALA A 418 14.18 -29.81 -13.01
CA ALA A 418 12.85 -30.40 -12.81
C ALA A 418 11.77 -29.71 -13.64
N GLN A 419 11.85 -28.38 -13.76
CA GLN A 419 10.92 -27.59 -14.57
C GLN A 419 11.14 -27.81 -16.07
N ARG A 420 12.40 -27.95 -16.51
CA ARG A 420 12.72 -28.35 -17.89
C ARG A 420 12.12 -29.70 -18.24
N GLU A 421 12.12 -30.65 -17.31
CA GLU A 421 11.50 -31.96 -17.52
C GLU A 421 9.97 -31.87 -17.57
N LEU A 422 9.35 -31.07 -16.69
CA LEU A 422 7.91 -30.85 -16.69
C LEU A 422 7.40 -30.28 -18.03
N CYS A 423 8.14 -29.33 -18.62
CA CYS A 423 7.82 -28.73 -19.92
C CYS A 423 7.96 -29.67 -21.12
N ARG A 424 8.54 -30.87 -20.95
CA ARG A 424 8.52 -31.90 -22.00
C ARG A 424 7.17 -32.61 -22.12
N THR A 425 6.37 -32.58 -21.05
CA THR A 425 5.14 -33.36 -20.92
C THR A 425 3.86 -32.52 -20.89
N HIS A 426 4.00 -31.20 -20.76
CA HIS A 426 2.92 -30.21 -20.70
C HIS A 426 3.21 -29.05 -21.66
N SER A 427 2.19 -28.32 -22.10
CA SER A 427 2.42 -27.11 -22.91
C SER A 427 3.19 -26.06 -22.11
N ILE A 428 4.01 -25.27 -22.80
CA ILE A 428 4.79 -24.22 -22.16
C ILE A 428 3.89 -23.17 -21.53
N GLU A 429 2.71 -22.93 -22.10
CA GLU A 429 1.61 -22.12 -21.58
C GLU A 429 1.13 -22.63 -20.21
N THR A 430 0.84 -23.93 -20.09
CA THR A 430 0.35 -24.55 -18.85
C THR A 430 1.42 -24.52 -17.76
N VAL A 431 2.69 -24.71 -18.13
CA VAL A 431 3.79 -24.65 -17.17
C VAL A 431 4.09 -23.19 -16.79
N ALA A 432 4.17 -22.26 -17.75
CA ALA A 432 4.26 -20.81 -17.52
C ALA A 432 3.18 -20.31 -16.55
N PHE A 433 1.94 -20.76 -16.78
CA PHE A 433 0.79 -20.48 -15.94
C PHE A 433 0.96 -21.05 -14.53
N ALA A 434 1.41 -22.29 -14.40
CA ALA A 434 1.75 -22.94 -13.13
C ALA A 434 3.03 -22.36 -12.47
N LEU A 435 3.81 -21.56 -13.19
CA LEU A 435 5.06 -20.98 -12.70
C LEU A 435 4.91 -19.54 -12.27
N LEU A 436 4.01 -18.78 -12.90
CA LEU A 436 3.46 -17.54 -12.34
C LEU A 436 2.91 -17.76 -10.90
N GLN A 437 2.71 -19.03 -10.50
CA GLN A 437 2.38 -19.50 -9.15
C GLN A 437 3.57 -19.67 -8.19
N SER A 438 4.83 -19.55 -8.63
CA SER A 438 5.98 -20.10 -7.87
C SER A 438 7.08 -19.10 -7.51
N ASN A 439 7.45 -19.22 -6.24
CA ASN A 439 8.62 -18.74 -5.48
C ASN A 439 8.56 -17.42 -4.70
N GLU A 440 7.58 -16.55 -4.89
CA GLU A 440 7.35 -15.41 -3.96
C GLU A 440 5.89 -14.95 -3.83
N PHE A 441 5.04 -15.44 -4.73
CA PHE A 441 3.61 -15.17 -4.74
C PHE A 441 2.93 -16.53 -4.88
N VAL A 442 2.66 -17.19 -3.75
CA VAL A 442 1.93 -18.46 -3.69
C VAL A 442 0.50 -18.17 -3.28
N PHE A 443 -0.41 -18.88 -3.94
CA PHE A 443 -1.82 -18.94 -3.59
C PHE A 443 -1.95 -19.68 -2.27
N SER A 444 -2.60 -19.08 -1.28
CA SER A 444 -3.05 -19.86 -0.14
C SER A 444 -4.00 -20.97 -0.63
N HIS A 445 -3.85 -22.15 -0.04
CA HIS A 445 -4.70 -23.33 -0.26
C HIS A 445 -6.20 -23.04 -0.18
#